data_AF-A0A2E4WAY5-F1
#
_entry.id   AF-A0A2E4WAY5-F1
#
_cell.length_a   1.000
_cell.length_b   1.000
_cell.length_c   1.000
_cell.angle_alpha   90.00
_cell.angle_beta   90.00
_cell.angle_gamma   90.00
#
_symmetry.space_group_name_H-M   'P 1'
#
loop_
_entity.id
_entity.type
_entity.pdbx_description
1 polymer ?
#
loop_
_entity_poly.entity_id
_entity_poly.type
_entity_poly.pdbx_seq_one_letter_code
_entity_poly.pdbx_strand_id
1 'polypeptide(L)'
;MRDLSRDTRLLSLNTATIREQWGLGEAIEGCVRHGIGGIAPWRDQLHVLGVTEAVKRISDEGLRVSSLCRGGLFTVDDHLNLDDNRRAVDEATALGAECLVLVVGGLMAGSRDLPEARRRVAEGIAKLLDHARVQGMRLAIEPLHPMYAADRGCVNTLREALDLCDVLGAGVGVAIDTYHVWWDADLERQIRRAGQAGRIFAYHVCDWLVPTEDLLTDRGMPGDGIIDLRRVRGAVEAAGYNGCCEIEIFSAKNWWRRDPDEVLRICVERFQSVV
;
A
#
# COMPACT_ATOMS: atom_id res chain seq x y z
N MET A 1 -16.20 10.17 11.71
CA MET A 1 -15.13 9.16 11.65
C MET A 1 -15.62 7.93 12.41
N ARG A 2 -15.32 6.72 11.90
CA ARG A 2 -15.63 5.45 12.59
C ARG A 2 -14.90 5.40 13.93
N ASP A 3 -15.53 4.85 14.96
CA ASP A 3 -14.83 4.59 16.22
C ASP A 3 -14.04 3.29 16.09
N LEU A 4 -12.70 3.39 16.02
CA LEU A 4 -11.78 2.25 15.95
C LEU A 4 -11.05 2.01 17.27
N SER A 5 -11.39 2.75 18.34
CA SER A 5 -10.71 2.69 19.63
C SER A 5 -10.82 1.32 20.32
N ARG A 6 -11.77 0.48 19.89
CA ARG A 6 -12.02 -0.87 20.44
C ARG A 6 -12.22 -1.93 19.35
N ASP A 7 -12.05 -1.59 18.08
CA ASP A 7 -12.35 -2.48 16.95
C ASP A 7 -11.17 -2.58 15.99
N THR A 8 -10.39 -3.65 16.14
CA THR A 8 -9.21 -3.96 15.34
C THR A 8 -9.52 -4.74 14.06
N ARG A 9 -10.81 -5.01 13.75
CA ARG A 9 -11.20 -5.71 12.51
C ARG A 9 -10.84 -4.94 11.24
N LEU A 10 -10.61 -3.64 11.38
CA LEU A 10 -10.20 -2.73 10.29
C LEU A 10 -8.73 -2.32 10.41
N LEU A 11 -7.97 -2.91 11.34
CA LEU A 11 -6.52 -2.82 11.32
C LEU A 11 -5.99 -3.89 10.36
N SER A 12 -5.16 -3.47 9.41
CA SER A 12 -4.39 -4.39 8.58
C SER A 12 -2.89 -4.25 8.84
N LEU A 13 -2.18 -5.36 8.87
CA LEU A 13 -0.72 -5.38 8.93
C LEU A 13 -0.14 -5.54 7.52
N ASN A 14 0.56 -4.52 7.02
CA ASN A 14 1.46 -4.73 5.89
C ASN A 14 2.72 -5.43 6.37
N THR A 15 3.09 -6.54 5.71
CA THR A 15 4.15 -7.42 6.20
C THR A 15 5.55 -6.79 6.11
N ALA A 16 5.71 -5.65 5.42
CA ALA A 16 6.92 -4.84 5.50
C ALA A 16 7.24 -4.41 6.94
N THR A 17 6.22 -4.20 7.79
CA THR A 17 6.35 -3.73 9.19
C THR A 17 7.20 -4.64 10.08
N ILE A 18 7.23 -5.95 9.77
CA ILE A 18 7.91 -6.99 10.56
C ILE A 18 8.81 -7.89 9.69
N ARG A 19 9.20 -7.41 8.51
CA ARG A 19 9.79 -8.25 7.45
C ARG A 19 11.16 -8.84 7.77
N GLU A 20 11.92 -8.19 8.65
CA GLU A 20 13.25 -8.67 9.04
C GLU A 20 13.15 -9.73 10.15
N GLN A 21 12.01 -9.79 10.84
CA GLN A 21 11.79 -10.69 11.96
C GLN A 21 11.00 -11.93 11.58
N TRP A 22 10.00 -11.80 10.70
CA TRP A 22 9.03 -12.85 10.39
C TRP A 22 8.76 -13.01 8.90
N GLY A 23 8.60 -14.27 8.48
CA GLY A 23 7.99 -14.63 7.20
C GLY A 23 6.47 -14.47 7.21
N LEU A 24 5.83 -14.69 6.06
CA LEU A 24 4.37 -14.53 5.93
C LEU A 24 3.58 -15.46 6.87
N GLY A 25 4.04 -16.70 7.09
CA GLY A 25 3.37 -17.64 7.99
C GLY A 25 3.31 -17.15 9.44
N GLU A 26 4.44 -16.67 9.96
CA GLU A 26 4.54 -16.10 11.31
C GLU A 26 3.76 -14.78 11.41
N ALA A 27 3.75 -13.96 10.36
CA ALA A 27 2.95 -12.74 10.30
C ALA A 27 1.43 -13.02 10.40
N ILE A 28 0.94 -14.09 9.74
CA ILE A 28 -0.46 -14.52 9.84
C ILE A 28 -0.80 -14.92 11.28
N GLU A 29 0.02 -15.79 11.88
CA GLU A 29 -0.17 -16.25 13.27
C GLU A 29 -0.08 -15.08 14.27
N GLY A 30 0.82 -14.13 14.02
CA GLY A 30 0.94 -12.88 14.78
C GLY A 30 -0.32 -12.01 14.68
N CYS A 31 -0.88 -11.83 13.47
CA CYS A 31 -2.12 -11.06 13.31
C CYS A 31 -3.25 -11.65 14.14
N VAL A 32 -3.46 -12.96 14.08
CA VAL A 32 -4.50 -13.66 14.86
C VAL A 32 -4.28 -13.48 16.36
N ARG A 33 -3.05 -13.69 16.82
CA ARG A 33 -2.68 -13.60 18.25
C ARG A 33 -2.93 -12.21 18.83
N HIS A 34 -2.71 -11.16 18.05
CA HIS A 34 -2.91 -9.77 18.46
C HIS A 34 -4.27 -9.20 18.06
N GLY A 35 -5.17 -10.02 17.51
CA GLY A 35 -6.52 -9.62 17.13
C GLY A 35 -6.58 -8.63 15.95
N ILE A 36 -5.58 -8.63 15.07
CA ILE A 36 -5.53 -7.83 13.84
C ILE A 36 -6.43 -8.50 12.78
N GLY A 37 -7.35 -7.73 12.19
CA GLY A 37 -8.36 -8.27 11.27
C GLY A 37 -7.93 -8.40 9.80
N GLY A 38 -6.82 -7.78 9.40
CA GLY A 38 -6.33 -7.81 8.03
C GLY A 38 -4.82 -7.94 7.89
N ILE A 39 -4.40 -8.36 6.71
CA ILE A 39 -2.98 -8.47 6.33
C ILE A 39 -2.78 -7.96 4.90
N ALA A 40 -1.61 -7.39 4.63
CA ALA A 40 -1.15 -7.02 3.30
C ALA A 40 0.22 -7.65 3.03
N PRO A 41 0.24 -8.85 2.42
CA PRO A 41 1.48 -9.56 2.14
C PRO A 41 2.32 -8.84 1.09
N TRP A 42 3.63 -9.01 1.20
CA TRP A 42 4.56 -8.73 0.13
C TRP A 42 4.82 -9.96 -0.74
N ARG A 43 4.91 -9.78 -2.05
CA ARG A 43 5.04 -10.86 -3.03
C ARG A 43 6.28 -11.72 -2.81
N ASP A 44 7.41 -11.14 -2.38
CA ASP A 44 8.60 -11.91 -2.04
C ASP A 44 8.35 -12.87 -0.85
N GLN A 45 7.67 -12.41 0.19
CA GLN A 45 7.29 -13.28 1.32
C GLN A 45 6.19 -14.28 0.94
N LEU A 46 5.26 -13.89 0.06
CA LEU A 46 4.25 -14.78 -0.52
C LEU A 46 4.89 -15.91 -1.32
N HIS A 47 5.89 -15.60 -2.14
CA HIS A 47 6.58 -16.59 -2.97
C HIS A 47 7.41 -17.56 -2.12
N VAL A 48 8.00 -17.10 -1.02
CA VAL A 48 8.69 -17.97 -0.05
C VAL A 48 7.73 -18.95 0.63
N LEU A 49 6.54 -18.51 1.06
CA LEU A 49 5.54 -19.41 1.67
C LEU A 49 4.83 -20.29 0.63
N GLY A 50 4.66 -19.77 -0.59
CA GLY A 50 3.86 -20.36 -1.66
C GLY A 50 2.42 -19.84 -1.64
N VAL A 51 1.90 -19.50 -2.83
CA VAL A 51 0.57 -18.89 -2.99
C VAL A 51 -0.54 -19.76 -2.41
N THR A 52 -0.57 -21.06 -2.75
CA THR A 52 -1.62 -21.98 -2.28
C THR A 52 -1.66 -22.11 -0.76
N GLU A 53 -0.48 -22.18 -0.12
CA GLU A 53 -0.40 -22.28 1.34
C GLU A 53 -0.80 -20.96 2.01
N ALA A 54 -0.38 -19.82 1.45
CA ALA A 54 -0.78 -18.51 1.93
C ALA A 54 -2.30 -18.30 1.87
N VAL A 55 -2.93 -18.65 0.74
CA VAL A 55 -4.39 -18.61 0.57
C VAL A 55 -5.07 -19.41 1.68
N LYS A 56 -4.66 -20.67 1.84
CA LYS A 56 -5.24 -21.58 2.84
C LYS A 56 -5.10 -21.01 4.25
N ARG A 57 -3.89 -20.62 4.66
CA ARG A 57 -3.62 -20.11 6.01
C ARG A 57 -4.40 -18.82 6.32
N ILE A 58 -4.40 -17.87 5.40
CA ILE A 58 -5.14 -16.60 5.58
C ILE A 58 -6.65 -16.87 5.69
N SER A 59 -7.19 -17.76 4.83
CA SER A 59 -8.62 -18.07 4.85
C SER A 59 -9.04 -18.88 6.08
N ASP A 60 -8.22 -19.84 6.52
CA ASP A 60 -8.50 -20.68 7.70
C ASP A 60 -8.59 -19.82 8.97
N GLU A 61 -7.80 -18.76 9.04
CA GLU A 61 -7.78 -17.80 10.16
C GLU A 61 -8.78 -16.63 9.99
N GLY A 62 -9.49 -16.57 8.85
CA GLY A 62 -10.50 -15.54 8.59
C GLY A 62 -9.95 -14.12 8.43
N LEU A 63 -8.66 -13.97 8.09
CA LEU A 63 -8.05 -12.67 7.86
C LEU A 63 -8.49 -12.07 6.53
N ARG A 64 -8.74 -10.76 6.50
CA ARG A 64 -8.92 -10.01 5.25
C ARG A 64 -7.57 -9.73 4.61
N VAL A 65 -7.50 -9.80 3.29
CA VAL A 65 -6.31 -9.34 2.55
C VAL A 65 -6.58 -7.92 2.03
N SER A 66 -6.13 -6.90 2.76
CA SER A 66 -6.39 -5.50 2.40
C SER A 66 -5.73 -5.10 1.09
N SER A 67 -4.55 -5.65 0.82
CA SER A 67 -3.84 -5.45 -0.42
C SER A 67 -2.81 -6.56 -0.66
N LEU A 68 -2.33 -6.68 -1.91
CA LEU A 68 -1.09 -7.38 -2.20
C LEU A 68 -0.04 -6.35 -2.64
N CYS A 69 1.13 -6.39 -2.00
CA CYS A 69 2.27 -5.55 -2.36
C CYS A 69 3.30 -6.36 -3.16
N ARG A 70 3.54 -6.11 -4.43
CA ARG A 70 3.00 -5.07 -5.30
C ARG A 70 3.21 -5.48 -6.76
N GLY A 71 2.43 -4.89 -7.65
CA GLY A 71 2.77 -4.80 -9.07
C GLY A 71 3.52 -3.50 -9.38
N GLY A 72 3.52 -3.11 -10.65
CA GLY A 72 4.11 -1.90 -11.18
C GLY A 72 5.47 -2.14 -11.84
N LEU A 73 6.43 -1.26 -11.57
CA LEU A 73 7.77 -1.30 -12.15
C LEU A 73 7.76 -1.30 -13.69
N PHE A 74 6.88 -0.52 -14.32
CA PHE A 74 6.66 -0.51 -15.77
C PHE A 74 7.84 0.06 -16.58
N THR A 75 8.91 0.49 -15.91
CA THR A 75 10.09 1.11 -16.52
C THR A 75 11.36 0.29 -16.39
N VAL A 76 11.30 -0.92 -15.78
CA VAL A 76 12.49 -1.76 -15.51
C VAL A 76 12.99 -2.52 -16.73
N ASP A 77 12.15 -2.77 -17.72
CA ASP A 77 12.48 -3.42 -18.98
C ASP A 77 11.72 -2.79 -20.14
N ASP A 78 12.05 -3.12 -21.39
CA ASP A 78 11.38 -2.59 -22.59
C ASP A 78 9.94 -3.12 -22.80
N HIS A 79 9.57 -4.17 -22.06
CA HIS A 79 8.28 -4.86 -22.16
C HIS A 79 7.28 -4.45 -21.08
N LEU A 80 7.58 -3.38 -20.34
CA LEU A 80 6.75 -2.81 -19.27
C LEU A 80 6.50 -3.79 -18.12
N ASN A 81 7.35 -4.79 -17.92
CA ASN A 81 7.23 -5.79 -16.87
C ASN A 81 5.84 -6.49 -16.81
N LEU A 82 5.18 -6.65 -17.97
CA LEU A 82 3.76 -7.04 -18.03
C LEU A 82 3.50 -8.47 -17.51
N ASP A 83 4.41 -9.41 -17.78
CA ASP A 83 4.22 -10.79 -17.35
C ASP A 83 4.29 -10.93 -15.83
N ASP A 84 5.17 -10.18 -15.18
CA ASP A 84 5.21 -10.12 -13.72
C ASP A 84 3.95 -9.48 -13.13
N ASN A 85 3.47 -8.41 -13.76
CA ASN A 85 2.25 -7.74 -13.34
C ASN A 85 0.99 -8.61 -13.50
N ARG A 86 0.90 -9.40 -14.58
CA ARG A 86 -0.19 -10.36 -14.77
C ARG A 86 -0.17 -11.44 -13.68
N ARG A 87 1.01 -11.97 -13.36
CA ARG A 87 1.17 -12.87 -12.21
C ARG A 87 0.76 -12.21 -10.89
N ALA A 88 1.15 -10.96 -10.67
CA ALA A 88 0.76 -10.21 -9.47
C ALA A 88 -0.76 -10.06 -9.35
N VAL A 89 -1.47 -9.86 -10.47
CA VAL A 89 -2.95 -9.87 -10.52
C VAL A 89 -3.52 -11.24 -10.17
N ASP A 90 -2.96 -12.31 -10.74
CA ASP A 90 -3.41 -13.69 -10.47
C ASP A 90 -3.19 -14.07 -9.00
N GLU A 91 -2.03 -13.70 -8.43
CA GLU A 91 -1.68 -13.88 -7.03
C GLU A 91 -2.62 -13.10 -6.10
N ALA A 92 -2.90 -11.82 -6.41
CA ALA A 92 -3.83 -10.99 -5.65
C ALA A 92 -5.25 -11.58 -5.69
N THR A 93 -5.67 -12.07 -6.86
CA THR A 93 -6.99 -12.69 -7.05
C THR A 93 -7.10 -13.98 -6.25
N ALA A 94 -6.06 -14.83 -6.29
CA ALA A 94 -6.01 -16.08 -5.52
C ALA A 94 -6.11 -15.84 -4.01
N LEU A 95 -5.45 -14.79 -3.51
CA LEU A 95 -5.52 -14.37 -2.10
C LEU A 95 -6.86 -13.74 -1.70
N GLY A 96 -7.73 -13.39 -2.67
CA GLY A 96 -8.91 -12.58 -2.40
C GLY A 96 -8.56 -11.16 -1.93
N ALA A 97 -7.42 -10.63 -2.38
CA ALA A 97 -6.97 -9.29 -2.04
C ALA A 97 -7.97 -8.23 -2.52
N GLU A 98 -8.22 -7.22 -1.70
CA GLU A 98 -9.12 -6.12 -2.05
C GLU A 98 -8.59 -5.29 -3.22
N CYS A 99 -7.27 -5.15 -3.35
CA CYS A 99 -6.60 -4.56 -4.50
C CYS A 99 -5.15 -5.03 -4.63
N LEU A 100 -4.59 -4.91 -5.84
CA LEU A 100 -3.15 -4.96 -6.09
C LEU A 100 -2.58 -3.54 -6.03
N VAL A 101 -1.65 -3.28 -5.12
CA VAL A 101 -0.93 -2.00 -5.05
C VAL A 101 0.10 -1.94 -6.19
N LEU A 102 0.23 -0.79 -6.83
CA LEU A 102 1.17 -0.54 -7.93
C LEU A 102 2.22 0.49 -7.51
N VAL A 103 3.46 0.04 -7.35
CA VAL A 103 4.64 0.90 -7.28
C VAL A 103 5.21 1.03 -8.69
N VAL A 104 4.90 2.14 -9.34
CA VAL A 104 4.91 2.23 -10.82
C VAL A 104 6.28 2.17 -11.51
N GLY A 105 7.38 2.37 -10.78
CA GLY A 105 8.73 2.45 -11.34
C GLY A 105 9.22 3.88 -11.57
N GLY A 106 10.53 4.09 -11.43
CA GLY A 106 11.22 5.36 -11.67
C GLY A 106 11.68 5.53 -13.13
N LEU A 107 12.83 6.18 -13.32
CA LEU A 107 13.50 6.27 -14.62
C LEU A 107 14.16 4.93 -14.98
N MET A 108 14.14 4.59 -16.26
CA MET A 108 14.99 3.53 -16.79
C MET A 108 16.47 3.90 -16.63
N ALA A 109 17.33 2.91 -16.40
CA ALA A 109 18.75 3.11 -16.23
C ALA A 109 19.37 3.95 -17.37
N GLY A 110 20.04 5.04 -17.01
CA GLY A 110 20.65 5.97 -17.96
C GLY A 110 19.71 6.99 -18.61
N SER A 111 18.39 6.86 -18.43
CA SER A 111 17.41 7.83 -18.91
C SER A 111 17.37 9.08 -18.04
N ARG A 112 17.00 10.21 -18.66
CA ARG A 112 16.65 11.49 -17.98
C ARG A 112 15.24 11.96 -18.34
N ASP A 113 14.50 11.14 -19.08
CA ASP A 113 13.20 11.49 -19.65
C ASP A 113 12.06 11.02 -18.72
N LEU A 114 11.73 11.89 -17.75
CA LEU A 114 10.64 11.65 -16.82
C LEU A 114 9.25 11.65 -17.51
N PRO A 115 8.95 12.55 -18.47
CA PRO A 115 7.74 12.44 -19.28
C PRO A 115 7.58 11.07 -19.95
N GLU A 116 8.64 10.53 -20.54
CA GLU A 116 8.59 9.20 -21.16
C GLU A 116 8.35 8.10 -20.13
N ALA A 117 9.04 8.13 -18.97
CA ALA A 117 8.79 7.19 -17.89
C ALA A 117 7.31 7.17 -17.46
N ARG A 118 6.68 8.34 -17.34
CA ARG A 118 5.25 8.48 -17.01
C ARG A 118 4.34 7.96 -18.12
N ARG A 119 4.69 8.19 -19.40
CA ARG A 119 3.97 7.62 -20.55
C ARG A 119 3.98 6.09 -20.51
N ARG A 120 5.14 5.50 -20.19
CA ARG A 120 5.31 4.05 -20.07
C ARG A 120 4.52 3.47 -18.90
N VAL A 121 4.46 4.17 -17.76
CA VAL A 121 3.58 3.81 -16.65
C VAL A 121 2.11 3.78 -17.09
N ALA A 122 1.64 4.84 -17.75
CA ALA A 122 0.26 4.89 -18.25
C ALA A 122 -0.05 3.74 -19.22
N GLU A 123 0.86 3.47 -20.16
CA GLU A 123 0.76 2.36 -21.12
C GLU A 123 0.74 0.99 -20.43
N GLY A 124 1.62 0.79 -19.44
CA GLY A 124 1.73 -0.44 -18.67
C GLY A 124 0.46 -0.74 -17.88
N ILE A 125 -0.08 0.25 -17.17
CA ILE A 125 -1.35 0.11 -16.43
C ILE A 125 -2.51 -0.15 -17.39
N ALA A 126 -2.56 0.53 -18.53
CA ALA A 126 -3.60 0.30 -19.55
C ALA A 126 -3.62 -1.16 -20.02
N LYS A 127 -2.45 -1.72 -20.38
CA LYS A 127 -2.32 -3.12 -20.82
C LYS A 127 -2.60 -4.11 -19.69
N LEU A 128 -2.24 -3.77 -18.45
CA LEU A 128 -2.53 -4.62 -17.29
C LEU A 128 -4.03 -4.65 -16.95
N LEU A 129 -4.74 -3.53 -17.14
CA LEU A 129 -6.17 -3.43 -16.88
C LEU A 129 -7.00 -4.41 -17.71
N ASP A 130 -6.57 -4.74 -18.93
CA ASP A 130 -7.25 -5.74 -19.76
C ASP A 130 -7.32 -7.10 -19.05
N HIS A 131 -6.24 -7.49 -18.34
CA HIS A 131 -6.20 -8.72 -17.54
C HIS A 131 -6.90 -8.56 -16.19
N ALA A 132 -6.61 -7.46 -15.48
CA ALA A 132 -7.15 -7.22 -14.14
C ALA A 132 -8.68 -7.15 -14.12
N ARG A 133 -9.30 -6.53 -15.14
CA ARG A 133 -10.76 -6.46 -15.26
C ARG A 133 -11.42 -7.82 -15.45
N VAL A 134 -10.79 -8.72 -16.21
CA VAL A 134 -11.28 -10.10 -16.40
C VAL A 134 -11.26 -10.87 -15.08
N GLN A 135 -10.23 -10.66 -14.26
CA GLN A 135 -10.09 -11.27 -12.93
C GLN A 135 -10.92 -10.57 -11.84
N GLY A 136 -11.56 -9.42 -12.15
CA GLY A 136 -12.24 -8.59 -11.16
C GLY A 136 -11.30 -7.91 -10.15
N MET A 137 -9.99 -7.87 -10.44
CA MET A 137 -8.98 -7.29 -9.56
C MET A 137 -8.88 -5.78 -9.73
N ARG A 138 -8.96 -5.06 -8.61
CA ARG A 138 -8.77 -3.61 -8.57
C ARG A 138 -7.27 -3.28 -8.51
N LEU A 139 -6.83 -2.34 -9.34
CA LEU A 139 -5.46 -1.83 -9.34
C LEU A 139 -5.40 -0.50 -8.58
N ALA A 140 -4.57 -0.42 -7.54
CA ALA A 140 -4.39 0.78 -6.74
C ALA A 140 -3.03 1.42 -7.05
N ILE A 141 -3.05 2.55 -7.78
CA ILE A 141 -1.83 3.35 -7.99
C ILE A 141 -1.45 3.98 -6.66
N GLU A 142 -0.25 3.68 -6.17
CA GLU A 142 0.30 4.35 -5.00
C GLU A 142 1.19 5.50 -5.47
N PRO A 143 0.74 6.77 -5.36
CA PRO A 143 1.63 7.89 -5.58
C PRO A 143 2.71 7.85 -4.50
N LEU A 144 3.98 7.77 -4.91
CA LEU A 144 5.11 7.72 -3.97
C LEU A 144 5.61 9.13 -3.64
N HIS A 145 6.16 9.30 -2.43
CA HIS A 145 6.79 10.57 -2.02
C HIS A 145 7.77 11.07 -3.11
N PRO A 146 7.82 12.37 -3.46
CA PRO A 146 8.64 12.89 -4.56
C PRO A 146 10.13 12.54 -4.52
N MET A 147 10.66 12.24 -3.33
CA MET A 147 12.03 11.76 -3.16
C MET A 147 12.34 10.46 -3.94
N TYR A 148 11.29 9.71 -4.29
CA TYR A 148 11.36 8.42 -4.98
C TYR A 148 11.12 8.50 -6.50
N ALA A 149 10.96 9.71 -7.05
CA ALA A 149 10.62 9.93 -8.45
C ALA A 149 11.62 9.29 -9.42
N ALA A 150 12.89 9.26 -9.03
CA ALA A 150 13.98 8.82 -9.89
C ALA A 150 14.09 7.30 -10.02
N ASP A 151 13.82 6.54 -8.97
CA ASP A 151 14.26 5.13 -8.88
C ASP A 151 13.16 4.16 -8.42
N ARG A 152 12.04 4.62 -7.86
CA ARG A 152 10.95 3.72 -7.40
C ARG A 152 9.59 4.03 -8.00
N GLY A 153 9.23 5.29 -8.19
CA GLY A 153 7.90 5.64 -8.69
C GLY A 153 7.82 7.08 -9.18
N CYS A 154 7.58 7.27 -10.48
CA CYS A 154 7.52 8.58 -11.14
C CYS A 154 6.13 9.26 -11.12
N VAL A 155 5.17 8.68 -10.38
CA VAL A 155 3.86 9.27 -10.05
C VAL A 155 3.90 9.67 -8.59
N ASN A 156 3.86 10.97 -8.30
CA ASN A 156 4.31 11.48 -6.99
C ASN A 156 3.30 12.35 -6.22
N THR A 157 2.12 12.56 -6.78
CA THR A 157 1.02 13.24 -6.08
C THR A 157 -0.28 12.47 -6.26
N LEU A 158 -1.19 12.64 -5.31
CA LEU A 158 -2.54 12.05 -5.44
C LEU A 158 -3.27 12.60 -6.67
N ARG A 159 -3.02 13.86 -7.05
CA ARG A 159 -3.53 14.45 -8.29
C ARG A 159 -3.05 13.67 -9.52
N GLU A 160 -1.74 13.48 -9.67
CA GLU A 160 -1.16 12.80 -10.84
C GLU A 160 -1.72 11.37 -10.97
N ALA A 161 -1.84 10.64 -9.85
CA ALA A 161 -2.44 9.30 -9.85
C ALA A 161 -3.91 9.33 -10.29
N LEU A 162 -4.71 10.29 -9.79
CA LEU A 162 -6.11 10.44 -10.18
C LEU A 162 -6.29 10.88 -11.64
N ASP A 163 -5.39 11.71 -12.17
CA ASP A 163 -5.40 12.11 -13.58
C ASP A 163 -5.16 10.88 -14.48
N LEU A 164 -4.28 9.96 -14.09
CA LEU A 164 -4.13 8.67 -14.77
C LEU A 164 -5.40 7.83 -14.67
N CYS A 165 -6.03 7.74 -13.49
CA CYS A 165 -7.27 7.01 -13.33
C CYS A 165 -8.40 7.57 -14.23
N ASP A 166 -8.49 8.89 -14.41
CA ASP A 166 -9.47 9.53 -15.30
C ASP A 166 -9.33 9.07 -16.74
N VAL A 167 -8.09 8.98 -17.24
CA VAL A 167 -7.80 8.53 -18.60
C VAL A 167 -8.05 7.02 -18.75
N LEU A 168 -7.68 6.22 -17.75
CA LEU A 168 -7.70 4.75 -17.83
C LEU A 168 -9.08 4.14 -17.54
N GLY A 169 -9.94 4.85 -16.81
CA GLY A 169 -11.33 4.46 -16.57
C GLY A 169 -11.51 3.45 -15.41
N ALA A 170 -12.38 2.46 -15.61
CA ALA A 170 -12.81 1.55 -14.55
C ALA A 170 -11.72 0.53 -14.14
N GLY A 171 -11.76 0.06 -12.89
CA GLY A 171 -10.83 -0.95 -12.37
C GLY A 171 -9.50 -0.43 -11.84
N VAL A 172 -9.24 0.88 -11.98
CA VAL A 172 -8.07 1.55 -11.40
C VAL A 172 -8.48 2.66 -10.43
N GLY A 173 -7.75 2.76 -9.34
CA GLY A 173 -7.92 3.73 -8.28
C GLY A 173 -6.58 4.02 -7.62
N VAL A 174 -6.62 4.44 -6.36
CA VAL A 174 -5.45 4.90 -5.61
C VAL A 174 -5.32 4.20 -4.26
N ALA A 175 -4.07 3.93 -3.89
CA ALA A 175 -3.68 3.66 -2.50
C ALA A 175 -3.21 4.99 -1.89
N ILE A 176 -3.83 5.42 -0.80
CA ILE A 176 -3.47 6.67 -0.12
C ILE A 176 -2.57 6.30 1.06
N ASP A 177 -1.26 6.40 0.86
CA ASP A 177 -0.28 6.22 1.93
C ASP A 177 0.10 7.58 2.54
N THR A 178 -0.17 7.73 3.84
CA THR A 178 0.23 8.90 4.64
C THR A 178 1.69 9.31 4.46
N TYR A 179 2.65 8.38 4.38
CA TYR A 179 4.07 8.70 4.18
C TYR A 179 4.31 9.48 2.88
N HIS A 180 3.53 9.15 1.86
CA HIS A 180 3.74 9.67 0.52
C HIS A 180 3.01 10.99 0.26
N VAL A 181 1.92 11.25 0.96
CA VAL A 181 1.01 12.34 0.60
C VAL A 181 0.81 13.41 1.67
N TRP A 182 1.28 13.21 2.92
CA TRP A 182 0.98 14.12 4.04
C TRP A 182 1.42 15.58 3.79
N TRP A 183 2.46 15.79 2.99
CA TRP A 183 3.06 17.09 2.69
C TRP A 183 2.29 17.89 1.63
N ASP A 184 1.40 17.25 0.86
CA ASP A 184 0.74 17.86 -0.28
C ASP A 184 -0.31 18.88 0.19
N ALA A 185 -0.10 20.15 -0.17
CA ALA A 185 -1.03 21.24 0.14
C ALA A 185 -2.43 21.03 -0.46
N ASP A 186 -2.58 20.12 -1.42
CA ASP A 186 -3.84 19.78 -2.05
C ASP A 186 -4.49 18.46 -1.61
N LEU A 187 -3.93 17.83 -0.58
CA LEU A 187 -4.31 16.48 -0.17
C LEU A 187 -5.83 16.32 0.02
N GLU A 188 -6.48 17.15 0.83
CA GLU A 188 -7.92 17.03 1.12
C GLU A 188 -8.82 17.23 -0.10
N ARG A 189 -8.43 18.10 -1.04
CA ARG A 189 -9.19 18.28 -2.28
C ARG A 189 -9.08 17.02 -3.14
N GLN A 190 -7.89 16.44 -3.24
CA GLN A 190 -7.67 15.23 -4.03
C GLN A 190 -8.31 13.99 -3.36
N ILE A 191 -8.33 13.90 -2.04
CA ILE A 191 -9.07 12.84 -1.31
C ILE A 191 -10.57 12.94 -1.64
N ARG A 192 -11.17 14.13 -1.56
CA ARG A 192 -12.59 14.32 -1.94
C ARG A 192 -12.86 13.93 -3.39
N ARG A 193 -12.00 14.33 -4.32
CA ARG A 193 -12.08 13.94 -5.74
C ARG A 193 -12.01 12.41 -5.90
N ALA A 194 -11.07 11.76 -5.22
CA ALA A 194 -10.93 10.30 -5.25
C ALA A 194 -12.21 9.60 -4.76
N GLY A 195 -12.80 10.10 -3.68
CA GLY A 195 -14.07 9.60 -3.12
C GLY A 195 -15.26 9.77 -4.07
N GLN A 196 -15.42 10.96 -4.66
CA GLN A 196 -16.48 11.23 -5.64
C GLN A 196 -16.43 10.29 -6.85
N ALA A 197 -15.22 9.88 -7.24
CA ALA A 197 -15.01 8.92 -8.32
C ALA A 197 -15.04 7.44 -7.86
N GLY A 198 -15.20 7.17 -6.56
CA GLY A 198 -15.17 5.81 -6.00
C GLY A 198 -13.81 5.11 -6.15
N ARG A 199 -12.70 5.86 -6.07
CA ARG A 199 -11.35 5.39 -6.43
C ARG A 199 -10.40 5.18 -5.26
N ILE A 200 -10.83 5.37 -4.02
CA ILE A 200 -9.97 5.08 -2.86
C ILE A 200 -10.02 3.57 -2.61
N PHE A 201 -8.95 2.85 -2.93
CA PHE A 201 -8.90 1.39 -2.84
C PHE A 201 -8.12 0.90 -1.62
N ALA A 202 -7.09 1.64 -1.18
CA ALA A 202 -6.33 1.34 0.02
C ALA A 202 -5.98 2.62 0.80
N TYR A 203 -5.76 2.48 2.10
CA TYR A 203 -5.29 3.54 2.99
C TYR A 203 -4.16 3.01 3.87
N HIS A 204 -2.93 3.44 3.61
CA HIS A 204 -1.74 3.03 4.36
C HIS A 204 -1.35 4.09 5.38
N VAL A 205 -0.93 3.64 6.56
CA VAL A 205 -0.71 4.46 7.74
C VAL A 205 0.65 4.17 8.32
N CYS A 206 1.47 5.21 8.41
CA CYS A 206 2.65 5.27 9.25
C CYS A 206 2.85 6.74 9.65
N ASP A 207 4.03 7.13 10.10
CA ASP A 207 4.32 8.51 10.46
C ASP A 207 5.60 9.05 9.82
N TRP A 208 5.72 10.37 9.80
CA TRP A 208 6.89 11.09 9.35
C TRP A 208 7.70 11.59 10.55
N LEU A 209 8.88 11.02 10.76
CA LEU A 209 9.75 11.37 11.88
C LEU A 209 10.46 12.71 11.66
N VAL A 210 10.72 13.43 12.75
CA VAL A 210 11.54 14.65 12.74
C VAL A 210 12.66 14.51 13.77
N PRO A 211 13.93 14.36 13.34
CA PRO A 211 14.38 14.18 11.95
C PRO A 211 14.00 12.81 11.36
N THR A 212 13.89 12.74 10.03
CA THR A 212 13.95 11.47 9.28
C THR A 212 15.41 11.22 8.90
N GLU A 213 15.94 10.05 9.22
CA GLU A 213 17.36 9.70 9.06
C GLU A 213 17.67 8.85 7.82
N ASP A 214 16.67 8.21 7.22
CA ASP A 214 16.81 7.42 5.99
C ASP A 214 15.59 7.63 5.09
N LEU A 215 15.82 7.78 3.78
CA LEU A 215 14.74 8.08 2.84
C LEU A 215 13.72 6.95 2.75
N LEU A 216 14.15 5.69 2.93
CA LEU A 216 13.32 4.50 2.77
C LEU A 216 12.91 3.85 4.09
N THR A 217 13.88 3.64 4.97
CA THR A 217 13.80 2.71 6.10
C THR A 217 13.79 3.41 7.45
N ASP A 218 13.19 4.60 7.51
CA ASP A 218 12.98 5.38 8.73
C ASP A 218 11.56 5.95 8.83
N ARG A 219 10.57 5.14 8.43
CA ARG A 219 9.16 5.47 8.68
C ARG A 219 8.85 5.36 10.17
N GLY A 220 8.01 6.25 10.67
CA GLY A 220 7.56 6.27 12.06
C GLY A 220 6.39 5.32 12.32
N MET A 221 6.30 4.84 13.56
CA MET A 221 5.06 4.24 14.06
C MET A 221 4.00 5.34 14.19
N PRO A 222 2.72 5.10 13.86
CA PRO A 222 1.66 6.10 14.02
C PRO A 222 1.70 6.79 15.40
N GLY A 223 1.80 8.12 15.38
CA GLY A 223 1.84 8.97 16.57
C GLY A 223 3.24 9.25 17.12
N ASP A 224 4.30 8.69 16.54
CA ASP A 224 5.69 9.05 16.89
C ASP A 224 6.26 10.18 16.00
N GLY A 225 5.56 10.52 14.92
CA GLY A 225 5.96 11.58 13.99
C GLY A 225 5.05 12.80 14.05
N ILE A 226 4.94 13.49 12.92
CA ILE A 226 4.26 14.79 12.80
C ILE A 226 3.02 14.77 11.92
N ILE A 227 2.66 13.63 11.32
CA ILE A 227 1.49 13.58 10.44
C ILE A 227 0.21 13.74 11.29
N ASP A 228 -0.70 14.62 10.87
CA ASP A 228 -2.04 14.71 11.44
C ASP A 228 -2.91 13.54 10.93
N LEU A 229 -2.66 12.34 11.47
CA LEU A 229 -3.28 11.09 11.04
C LEU A 229 -4.80 11.10 11.17
N ARG A 230 -5.33 11.71 12.24
CA ARG A 230 -6.77 11.85 12.45
C ARG A 230 -7.39 12.73 11.37
N ARG A 231 -6.74 13.82 10.97
CA ARG A 231 -7.23 14.68 9.89
C ARG A 231 -7.23 13.96 8.55
N VAL A 232 -6.13 13.29 8.19
CA VAL A 232 -6.02 12.56 6.91
C VAL A 232 -7.05 11.43 6.85
N ARG A 233 -7.11 10.57 7.88
CA ARG A 233 -8.12 9.51 7.97
C ARG A 233 -9.53 10.06 7.91
N GLY A 234 -9.80 11.15 8.62
CA GLY A 234 -11.11 11.80 8.65
C GLY A 234 -11.57 12.21 7.26
N ALA A 235 -10.65 12.77 6.46
CA ALA A 235 -10.92 13.11 5.07
C ALA A 235 -11.17 11.86 4.21
N VAL A 236 -10.37 10.81 4.36
CA VAL A 236 -10.51 9.55 3.62
C VAL A 236 -11.85 8.86 3.90
N GLU A 237 -12.27 8.79 5.17
CA GLU A 237 -13.56 8.23 5.54
C GLU A 237 -14.75 9.10 5.11
N ALA A 238 -14.62 10.42 5.23
CA ALA A 238 -15.65 11.35 4.73
C ALA A 238 -15.80 11.27 3.19
N ALA A 239 -14.75 10.86 2.49
CA ALA A 239 -14.77 10.58 1.06
C ALA A 239 -15.37 9.19 0.71
N GLY A 240 -15.83 8.43 1.70
CA GLY A 240 -16.56 7.17 1.51
C GLY A 240 -15.72 5.90 1.64
N TYR A 241 -14.43 5.99 1.95
CA TYR A 241 -13.61 4.81 2.19
C TYR A 241 -13.96 4.16 3.53
N ASN A 242 -14.29 2.87 3.49
CA ASN A 242 -14.67 2.06 4.65
C ASN A 242 -13.83 0.78 4.80
N GLY A 243 -12.71 0.68 4.09
CA GLY A 243 -11.75 -0.42 4.19
C GLY A 243 -10.86 -0.33 5.42
N CYS A 244 -9.83 -1.18 5.44
CA CYS A 244 -8.83 -1.25 6.51
C CYS A 244 -7.92 -0.01 6.54
N CYS A 245 -7.40 0.32 7.72
CA CYS A 245 -6.20 1.15 7.84
C CYS A 245 -5.01 0.20 7.93
N GLU A 246 -4.14 0.26 6.93
CA GLU A 246 -3.03 -0.68 6.77
C GLU A 246 -1.74 -0.07 7.33
N ILE A 247 -1.17 -0.64 8.40
CA ILE A 247 0.09 -0.15 8.96
C ILE A 247 1.26 -0.69 8.15
N GLU A 248 1.99 0.21 7.50
CA GLU A 248 3.18 -0.09 6.69
C GLU A 248 4.40 0.71 7.17
N ILE A 249 5.34 0.04 7.82
CA ILE A 249 6.53 0.68 8.41
C ILE A 249 7.80 0.00 7.89
N PHE A 250 8.70 0.81 7.31
CA PHE A 250 10.08 0.39 7.06
C PHE A 250 10.97 1.09 8.08
N SER A 251 11.64 0.33 8.95
CA SER A 251 12.39 0.92 10.07
C SER A 251 13.63 0.09 10.44
N ALA A 252 14.70 0.24 9.67
CA ALA A 252 15.90 -0.59 9.76
C ALA A 252 16.70 -0.39 11.06
N LYS A 253 16.59 0.80 11.67
CA LYS A 253 17.32 1.15 12.89
C LYS A 253 16.50 0.96 14.18
N ASN A 254 15.18 0.76 14.08
CA ASN A 254 14.29 0.66 15.24
C ASN A 254 13.34 -0.53 15.13
N TRP A 255 12.18 -0.40 14.46
CA TRP A 255 11.10 -1.38 14.58
C TRP A 255 11.47 -2.77 14.06
N TRP A 256 12.32 -2.87 13.03
CA TRP A 256 12.82 -4.16 12.53
C TRP A 256 13.84 -4.85 13.45
N ARG A 257 14.31 -4.19 14.51
CA ARG A 257 15.24 -4.75 15.50
C ARG A 257 14.56 -5.15 16.80
N ARG A 258 13.26 -4.93 16.91
CA ARG A 258 12.47 -5.24 18.10
C ARG A 258 11.77 -6.57 17.94
N ASP A 259 11.34 -7.12 19.07
CA ASP A 259 10.49 -8.31 19.09
C ASP A 259 9.22 -8.05 18.26
N PRO A 260 8.93 -8.84 17.22
CA PRO A 260 7.75 -8.63 16.38
C PRO A 260 6.43 -8.69 17.17
N ASP A 261 6.33 -9.46 18.27
CA ASP A 261 5.15 -9.45 19.14
C ASP A 261 4.98 -8.08 19.82
N GLU A 262 6.08 -7.43 20.21
CA GLU A 262 6.05 -6.07 20.74
C GLU A 262 5.60 -5.06 19.67
N VAL A 263 6.12 -5.21 18.44
CA VAL A 263 5.75 -4.33 17.31
C VAL A 263 4.25 -4.42 17.04
N LEU A 264 3.67 -5.62 16.95
CA LEU A 264 2.24 -5.80 16.68
C LEU A 264 1.35 -5.26 17.81
N ARG A 265 1.73 -5.49 19.07
CA ARG A 265 1.02 -4.89 20.22
C ARG A 265 0.99 -3.36 20.11
N ILE A 266 2.11 -2.74 19.77
CA ILE A 266 2.20 -1.28 19.61
C ILE A 266 1.39 -0.82 18.39
N CYS A 267 1.41 -1.54 17.27
CA CYS A 267 0.54 -1.27 16.12
C CYS A 267 -0.93 -1.20 16.53
N VAL A 268 -1.40 -2.16 17.33
CA VAL A 268 -2.79 -2.17 17.86
C VAL A 268 -3.05 -0.96 18.76
N GLU A 269 -2.17 -0.68 19.71
CA GLU A 269 -2.30 0.47 20.64
C GLU A 269 -2.35 1.81 19.89
N ARG A 270 -1.50 1.99 18.87
CA ARG A 270 -1.45 3.21 18.07
C ARG A 270 -2.63 3.33 17.13
N PHE A 271 -3.04 2.22 16.52
CA PHE A 271 -4.28 2.18 15.74
C PHE A 271 -5.50 2.60 16.57
N GLN A 272 -5.62 2.18 17.83
CA GLN A 272 -6.75 2.53 18.68
C GLN A 272 -6.68 3.97 19.22
N SER A 273 -5.50 4.57 19.33
CA SER A 273 -5.29 5.84 20.02
C SER A 273 -5.08 7.04 19.09
N VAL A 274 -4.42 6.87 17.94
CA VAL A 274 -4.03 7.98 17.05
C VAL A 274 -4.48 7.83 15.61
N VAL A 275 -4.84 6.61 15.18
CA VAL A 275 -5.46 6.38 13.87
C VAL A 275 -6.95 6.53 14.01
#